data_AF-A0A8H2JJU7-F1
#
_entry.id   AF-A0A8H2JJU7-F1
#
_cell.length_a   1.000
_cell.length_b   1.000
_cell.length_c   1.000
_cell.angle_alpha   90.00
_cell.angle_beta   90.00
_cell.angle_gamma   90.00
#
_symmetry.space_group_name_H-M   'P 1'
#
loop_
_entity.id
_entity.type
_entity.pdbx_description
1 polymer ?
#
loop_
_entity_poly.entity_id
_entity_poly.type
_entity_poly.pdbx_seq_one_letter_code
_entity_poly.pdbx_strand_id
1 'polypeptide(L)'
;MKEQIVNNAKVEVTDHKMTRLDIHTAMPFADFRARFERAAPVLDDDVVRGLVERQAPWADMRAAMEKMAPLELIRYVTIDATAVMSLAGNRTQAPVHGHVPGPLVARRRCPWRGPPRRNSRVPGIETKI
;
A
#
# COMPACT_ATOMS: atom_id res chain seq x y z
N MET A 1 26.74 37.23 -22.53
CA MET A 1 25.97 36.03 -22.94
C MET A 1 26.58 34.84 -22.20
N LYS A 2 25.90 34.27 -21.19
CA LYS A 2 26.44 33.17 -20.38
C LYS A 2 25.73 31.88 -20.79
N GLU A 3 26.49 30.95 -21.37
CA GLU A 3 26.10 29.57 -21.64
C GLU A 3 25.86 28.84 -20.31
N GLN A 4 24.68 28.22 -20.17
CA GLN A 4 24.39 27.31 -19.06
C GLN A 4 24.83 25.90 -19.44
N ILE A 5 25.72 25.35 -18.63
CA ILE A 5 26.13 23.93 -18.67
C ILE A 5 24.95 23.11 -18.15
N VAL A 6 24.30 22.37 -19.05
CA VAL A 6 23.25 21.42 -18.67
C VAL A 6 23.92 20.18 -18.06
N ASN A 7 23.80 20.03 -16.74
CA ASN A 7 24.30 18.86 -16.03
C ASN A 7 23.50 17.62 -16.46
N ASN A 8 24.18 16.68 -17.10
CA ASN A 8 23.63 15.42 -17.56
C ASN A 8 23.38 14.49 -16.37
N ALA A 9 22.26 14.66 -15.67
CA ALA A 9 21.85 13.76 -14.60
C ALA A 9 21.58 12.37 -15.19
N LYS A 10 22.24 11.34 -14.64
CA LYS A 10 22.07 9.94 -15.05
C LYS A 10 20.65 9.49 -14.69
N VAL A 11 19.84 9.16 -15.70
CA VAL A 11 18.51 8.58 -15.53
C VAL A 11 18.63 7.06 -15.59
N GLU A 12 18.20 6.36 -14.54
CA GLU A 12 18.07 4.90 -14.56
C GLU A 12 16.63 4.53 -14.83
N VAL A 13 16.41 3.78 -15.92
CA VAL A 13 15.09 3.29 -16.33
C VAL A 13 15.00 1.81 -15.94
N THR A 14 13.94 1.45 -15.21
CA THR A 14 13.65 0.07 -14.85
C THR A 14 12.34 -0.36 -15.49
N ASP A 15 12.38 -1.45 -16.26
CA ASP A 15 11.18 -2.02 -16.85
C ASP A 15 10.39 -2.82 -15.82
N HIS A 16 9.15 -2.38 -15.56
CA HIS A 16 8.20 -3.09 -14.73
C HIS A 16 7.14 -3.76 -15.62
N LYS A 17 7.18 -5.09 -15.69
CA LYS A 17 6.17 -5.87 -16.42
C LYS A 17 5.03 -6.26 -15.48
N MET A 18 3.80 -6.10 -15.95
CA MET A 18 2.59 -6.44 -15.21
C MET A 18 1.73 -7.38 -16.04
N THR A 19 1.33 -8.51 -15.45
CA THR A 19 0.39 -9.44 -16.06
C THR A 19 -1.01 -9.08 -15.60
N ARG A 20 -1.88 -8.72 -16.55
CA ARG A 20 -3.31 -8.58 -16.28
C ARG A 20 -3.94 -9.97 -16.16
N LEU A 21 -4.69 -10.18 -15.08
CA LEU A 21 -5.49 -11.38 -14.89
C LEU A 21 -6.95 -10.99 -15.01
N ASP A 22 -7.66 -11.58 -15.96
CA ASP A 22 -9.11 -11.45 -16.09
C ASP A 22 -9.75 -12.73 -15.53
N ILE A 23 -10.48 -12.59 -14.43
CA ILE A 23 -11.09 -13.70 -13.70
C ILE A 23 -12.61 -13.64 -13.89
N HIS A 24 -13.16 -14.63 -14.57
CA HIS A 24 -14.61 -14.75 -14.74
C HIS A 24 -15.25 -15.30 -13.46
N THR A 25 -16.10 -14.50 -12.82
CA THR A 25 -16.73 -14.83 -11.53
C THR A 25 -18.09 -15.51 -11.67
N ALA A 26 -18.61 -15.60 -12.89
CA ALA A 26 -19.96 -16.10 -13.22
C ALA A 26 -21.10 -15.42 -12.43
N MET A 27 -20.87 -14.20 -11.91
CA MET A 27 -21.85 -13.44 -11.15
C MET A 27 -21.85 -11.96 -11.55
N PRO A 28 -22.96 -11.24 -11.33
CA PRO A 28 -23.01 -9.80 -11.50
C PRO A 28 -21.94 -9.09 -10.67
N PHE A 29 -21.42 -7.99 -11.20
CA PHE A 29 -20.35 -7.22 -10.56
C PHE A 29 -20.72 -6.76 -9.14
N ALA A 30 -21.96 -6.29 -8.93
CA ALA A 30 -22.42 -5.84 -7.62
C ALA A 30 -22.39 -6.97 -6.57
N ASP A 31 -22.79 -8.18 -6.96
CA ASP A 31 -22.79 -9.36 -6.09
C ASP A 31 -21.37 -9.81 -5.76
N PHE A 32 -20.49 -9.81 -6.77
CA PHE A 32 -19.07 -10.08 -6.56
C PHE A 32 -18.47 -9.08 -5.58
N ARG A 33 -18.68 -7.77 -5.82
CA ARG A 33 -18.17 -6.71 -4.95
C ARG A 33 -18.67 -6.90 -3.52
N ALA A 34 -19.96 -7.11 -3.32
CA ALA A 34 -20.51 -7.31 -1.97
C ALA A 34 -19.91 -8.53 -1.25
N ARG A 35 -19.69 -9.65 -1.96
CA ARG A 35 -19.06 -10.85 -1.40
C ARG A 35 -17.59 -10.61 -1.09
N PHE A 36 -16.85 -9.99 -2.02
CA PHE A 36 -15.44 -9.65 -1.84
C PHE A 36 -15.23 -8.72 -0.65
N GLU A 37 -16.04 -7.67 -0.56
CA GLU A 37 -15.97 -6.67 0.50
C GLU A 37 -16.35 -7.22 1.88
N ARG A 38 -17.23 -8.23 1.93
CA ARG A 38 -17.53 -8.99 3.15
C ARG A 38 -16.37 -9.89 3.56
N ALA A 39 -15.68 -10.46 2.58
CA ALA A 39 -14.56 -11.36 2.78
C ALA A 39 -13.25 -10.62 3.13
N ALA A 40 -13.13 -9.35 2.72
CA ALA A 40 -12.05 -8.43 3.04
C ALA A 40 -12.58 -7.22 3.84
N PRO A 41 -12.69 -7.36 5.17
CA PRO A 41 -13.16 -6.29 6.05
C PRO A 41 -12.32 -5.02 5.88
N VAL A 42 -12.94 -3.87 6.20
CA VAL A 42 -12.23 -2.59 6.28
C VAL A 42 -11.29 -2.60 7.47
N LEU A 43 -10.12 -1.99 7.33
CA LEU A 43 -9.20 -1.78 8.44
C LEU A 43 -9.90 -0.99 9.55
N ASP A 44 -9.84 -1.51 10.78
CA ASP A 44 -10.36 -0.81 11.95
C ASP A 44 -9.35 0.24 12.43
N ASP A 45 -9.65 1.51 12.16
CA ASP A 45 -8.81 2.65 12.53
C ASP A 45 -8.69 2.83 14.05
N ASP A 46 -9.68 2.41 14.83
CA ASP A 46 -9.65 2.51 16.30
C ASP A 46 -8.63 1.53 16.89
N VAL A 47 -8.59 0.31 16.34
CA VAL A 47 -7.59 -0.69 16.71
C VAL A 47 -6.18 -0.19 16.40
N VAL A 48 -5.99 0.41 15.22
CA VAL A 48 -4.69 0.97 14.80
C VAL A 48 -4.31 2.16 15.68
N ARG A 49 -5.24 3.08 15.92
CA ARG A 49 -5.01 4.24 16.80
C ARG A 49 -4.61 3.82 18.20
N GLY A 50 -5.34 2.88 18.81
CA GLY A 50 -5.01 2.36 20.13
C GLY A 50 -3.65 1.66 20.20
N LEU A 51 -3.18 1.05 19.09
CA LEU A 51 -1.83 0.48 18.99
C LEU A 51 -0.76 1.58 18.96
N VAL A 52 -1.01 2.66 18.21
CA VAL A 52 -0.10 3.81 18.09
C VAL A 52 0.01 4.55 19.42
N GLU A 53 -1.11 4.85 20.07
CA GLU A 53 -1.16 5.60 21.33
C GLU A 53 -0.35 4.92 22.45
N ARG A 54 -0.43 3.59 22.54
CA ARG A 54 0.33 2.81 23.52
C ARG A 54 1.75 2.44 23.07
N GLN A 55 2.19 2.93 21.90
CA GLN A 55 3.47 2.59 21.27
C GLN A 55 3.71 1.07 21.20
N ALA A 56 2.67 0.33 20.81
CA ALA A 56 2.70 -1.12 20.78
C ALA A 56 3.78 -1.66 19.81
N PRO A 57 4.40 -2.80 20.12
CA PRO A 57 5.30 -3.45 19.19
C PRO A 57 4.55 -3.92 17.93
N TRP A 58 5.26 -3.98 16.80
CA TRP A 58 4.70 -4.45 15.52
C TRP A 58 4.07 -5.85 15.60
N ALA A 59 4.50 -6.69 16.55
CA ALA A 59 3.91 -8.00 16.78
C ALA A 59 2.40 -7.91 17.12
N ASP A 60 1.99 -6.87 17.86
CA ASP A 60 0.59 -6.66 18.24
C ASP A 60 -0.25 -6.23 17.05
N MET A 61 0.32 -5.41 16.14
CA MET A 61 -0.33 -5.06 14.87
C MET A 61 -0.59 -6.32 14.04
N ARG A 62 0.39 -7.25 13.94
CA ARG A 62 0.18 -8.52 13.23
C ARG A 62 -0.90 -9.37 13.87
N ALA A 63 -0.90 -9.50 15.20
CA ALA A 63 -1.92 -10.26 15.92
C ALA A 63 -3.32 -9.65 15.74
N ALA A 64 -3.42 -8.32 15.65
CA ALA A 64 -4.67 -7.63 15.31
C ALA A 64 -5.12 -7.94 13.88
N MET A 65 -4.19 -7.90 12.91
CA MET A 65 -4.49 -8.23 11.50
C MET A 65 -4.94 -9.69 11.34
N GLU A 66 -4.29 -10.64 12.04
CA GLU A 66 -4.67 -12.07 11.98
C GLU A 66 -6.10 -12.30 12.48
N LYS A 67 -6.57 -11.52 13.46
CA LYS A 67 -7.95 -11.58 13.95
C LYS A 67 -8.95 -10.94 12.99
N MET A 68 -8.55 -9.85 12.33
CA MET A 68 -9.43 -9.07 11.44
C MET A 68 -9.45 -9.57 9.99
N ALA A 69 -8.48 -10.40 9.59
CA ALA A 69 -8.31 -10.88 8.22
C ALA A 69 -8.50 -12.40 8.12
N PRO A 70 -9.73 -12.93 8.14
CA PRO A 70 -9.97 -14.37 8.02
C PRO A 70 -9.34 -15.01 6.77
N LEU A 71 -9.21 -14.22 5.71
CA LEU A 71 -8.60 -14.62 4.43
C LEU A 71 -7.28 -13.90 4.15
N GLU A 72 -6.63 -13.35 5.18
CA GLU A 72 -5.41 -12.54 5.05
C GLU A 72 -5.58 -11.29 4.16
N LEU A 73 -6.83 -10.86 3.97
CA LEU A 73 -7.21 -9.69 3.19
C LEU A 73 -7.91 -8.68 4.10
N ILE A 74 -7.34 -7.48 4.16
CA ILE A 74 -7.97 -6.29 4.75
C ILE A 74 -7.93 -5.18 3.71
N ARG A 75 -9.01 -4.41 3.66
CA ARG A 75 -9.15 -3.26 2.79
C ARG A 75 -8.73 -2.01 3.57
N TYR A 76 -7.62 -1.39 3.16
CA TYR A 76 -7.13 -0.17 3.83
C TYR A 76 -7.62 1.10 3.13
N VAL A 77 -7.92 1.02 1.82
CA VAL A 77 -8.45 2.14 1.05
C VAL A 77 -9.37 1.63 -0.05
N THR A 78 -10.39 2.43 -0.37
CA THR A 78 -11.23 2.25 -1.56
C THR A 78 -11.19 3.54 -2.35
N ILE A 79 -10.91 3.44 -3.64
CA ILE A 79 -10.93 4.58 -4.57
C ILE A 79 -11.94 4.26 -5.66
N ASP A 80 -12.96 5.09 -5.83
CA ASP A 80 -13.84 4.98 -6.99
C ASP A 80 -13.24 5.79 -8.16
N ALA A 81 -12.57 5.10 -9.08
CA ALA A 81 -11.94 5.73 -10.23
C ALA A 81 -12.88 5.85 -11.44
N THR A 82 -14.16 5.49 -11.30
CA THR A 82 -15.10 5.39 -12.44
C THR A 82 -15.19 6.72 -13.21
N ALA A 83 -15.32 7.84 -12.51
CA ALA A 83 -15.40 9.16 -13.14
C ALA A 83 -14.12 9.50 -13.93
N VAL A 84 -12.94 9.23 -13.35
CA VAL A 84 -11.65 9.49 -14.01
C VAL A 84 -11.47 8.57 -15.23
N MET A 85 -11.82 7.30 -15.11
CA MET A 85 -11.71 6.32 -16.20
C MET A 85 -12.69 6.61 -17.34
N SER A 86 -13.83 7.24 -17.04
CA SER A 86 -14.79 7.65 -18.07
C SER A 86 -14.22 8.67 -19.06
N LEU A 87 -13.27 9.52 -18.61
CA LEU A 87 -12.56 10.46 -19.48
C LEU A 87 -11.71 9.75 -20.54
N ALA A 88 -11.25 8.53 -20.26
CA ALA A 88 -10.53 7.69 -21.22
C ALA A 88 -11.46 6.81 -22.07
N GLY A 89 -12.78 7.04 -22.03
CA GLY A 89 -13.79 6.28 -22.77
C GLY A 89 -14.19 4.95 -22.13
N ASN A 90 -13.72 4.64 -20.92
CA ASN A 90 -14.16 3.43 -20.21
C ASN A 90 -15.58 3.60 -19.69
N ARG A 91 -16.43 2.60 -19.92
CA ARG A 91 -17.83 2.58 -19.48
C ARG A 91 -18.10 1.62 -18.31
N THR A 92 -17.07 0.92 -17.86
CA THR A 92 -17.16 -0.08 -16.78
C THR A 92 -16.85 0.55 -15.43
N GLN A 93 -17.57 0.13 -14.38
CA GLN A 93 -17.26 0.52 -13.00
C GLN A 93 -15.83 0.09 -12.63
N ALA A 94 -15.07 1.00 -12.01
CA ALA A 94 -13.65 0.79 -11.70
C ALA A 94 -13.30 1.16 -10.25
N PRO A 95 -13.91 0.52 -9.23
CA PRO A 95 -13.42 0.65 -7.86
C PRO A 95 -12.06 -0.05 -7.73
N VAL A 96 -11.11 0.66 -7.13
CA VAL A 96 -9.79 0.15 -6.80
C VAL A 96 -9.72 -0.05 -5.29
N HIS A 97 -9.49 -1.30 -4.88
CA HIS A 97 -9.29 -1.66 -3.48
C HIS A 97 -7.79 -1.81 -3.21
N GLY A 98 -7.27 -1.02 -2.27
CA GLY A 98 -5.93 -1.23 -1.75
C GLY A 98 -5.97 -2.23 -0.60
N HIS A 99 -5.15 -3.27 -0.69
CA HIS A 99 -5.05 -4.30 0.34
C HIS A 99 -3.70 -4.26 1.03
N VAL A 100 -3.70 -4.44 2.36
CA VAL A 100 -2.48 -4.76 3.10
C VAL A 100 -2.36 -6.29 3.13
N PRO A 101 -1.31 -6.88 2.53
CA PRO A 101 -1.14 -8.33 2.58
C PRO A 101 -0.84 -8.78 4.02
N GLY A 102 -1.46 -9.88 4.46
CA GLY A 102 -1.14 -10.53 5.73
C GLY A 102 0.32 -11.00 5.83
N PRO A 103 0.81 -11.29 7.07
CA PRO A 103 2.21 -11.63 7.32
C PRO A 103 2.70 -12.93 6.63
N LEU A 104 1.81 -13.82 6.18
CA LEU A 104 2.20 -15.02 5.42
C LEU A 104 2.44 -14.74 3.92
N VAL A 105 1.73 -13.78 3.32
CA VAL A 105 1.91 -13.39 1.91
C VAL A 105 3.19 -12.58 1.71
N ALA A 106 3.55 -11.72 2.66
CA ALA A 106 4.76 -10.89 2.58
C ALA A 106 6.07 -11.72 2.53
N ARG A 107 6.08 -12.95 3.05
CA ARG A 107 7.28 -13.80 3.12
C ARG A 107 7.66 -14.52 1.82
N ARG A 108 6.73 -14.67 0.87
CA ARG A 108 6.99 -15.45 -0.36
C ARG A 108 7.43 -14.62 -1.58
N ARG A 109 7.36 -13.28 -1.55
CA ARG A 109 7.60 -12.45 -2.76
C ARG A 109 8.46 -11.18 -2.61
N CYS A 110 8.90 -10.80 -1.41
CA CYS A 110 9.73 -9.60 -1.24
C CYS A 110 11.14 -9.93 -0.73
N PRO A 111 12.22 -9.72 -1.53
CA PRO A 111 13.59 -9.76 -1.07
C PRO A 111 14.05 -8.44 -0.41
N TRP A 112 13.12 -7.57 0.01
CA TRP A 112 13.46 -6.27 0.57
C TRP A 112 14.03 -6.41 2.00
N ARG A 113 15.35 -6.59 2.12
CA ARG A 113 16.09 -6.23 3.33
C ARG A 113 16.21 -4.70 3.32
N GLY A 114 15.53 -4.04 4.25
CA GLY A 114 15.70 -2.60 4.41
C GLY A 114 17.17 -2.23 4.62
N PRO A 115 17.58 -1.00 4.23
CA PRO A 115 18.94 -0.55 4.45
C PRO A 115 19.28 -0.62 5.94
N PRO A 116 20.53 -0.98 6.31
CA PRO A 116 20.94 -0.98 7.71
C PRO A 116 20.70 0.41 8.30
N ARG A 117 20.06 0.46 9.48
CA ARG A 117 19.86 1.70 10.23
C ARG A 117 21.21 2.39 10.38
N ARG A 118 21.42 3.51 9.67
CA ARG A 118 22.57 4.37 9.91
C ARG A 118 22.32 5.06 11.26
N ASN A 119 23.00 4.59 12.29
CA ASN A 119 23.06 5.23 13.59
C ASN A 119 23.88 6.53 13.44
N SER A 120 23.22 7.63 13.08
CA SER A 120 23.82 8.96 13.17
C SER A 120 23.46 9.54 14.54
N ARG A 121 24.37 9.36 15.51
CA ARG A 121 24.53 10.34 16.60
C ARG A 121 24.71 11.70 15.95
N VAL A 122 23.82 12.63 16.26
CA VAL A 122 23.98 14.05 15.93
C VAL A 122 24.99 14.64 16.91
N PRO A 123 26.17 15.14 16.48
CA PRO A 123 27.04 15.92 17.35
C PRO A 123 26.40 17.30 17.58
N GLY A 124 26.56 17.81 18.80
CA GLY A 124 25.80 18.91 19.35
C GLY A 124 25.86 20.23 18.58
N ILE A 125 24.74 20.94 18.65
CA ILE A 125 24.65 22.36 18.31
C ILE A 125 25.02 23.12 19.59
N GLU A 126 26.27 23.56 19.70
CA GLU A 126 26.65 24.59 20.67
C GLU A 126 25.95 25.89 20.28
N THR A 127 25.08 26.37 21.16
CA THR A 127 24.51 27.71 21.06
C THR A 127 25.46 28.65 21.80
N LYS A 128 26.15 29.51 21.06
CA LYS A 128 26.94 30.60 21.65
C LYS A 128 26.08 31.87 21.65
N ILE A 129 26.02 32.47 22.85
CA ILE A 129 25.31 33.69 23.25
C ILE A 129 25.67 34.87 22.33
#